data_AF-A0A3B9M2Q4-F1
#
_entry.id   AF-A0A3B9M2Q4-F1
#
_cell.length_a   1.000
_cell.length_b   1.000
_cell.length_c   1.000
_cell.angle_alpha   90.00
_cell.angle_beta   90.00
_cell.angle_gamma   90.00
#
_symmetry.space_group_name_H-M   'P 1'
#
loop_
_entity.id
_entity.type
_entity.pdbx_description
1 polymer ?
#
loop_
_entity_poly.entity_id
_entity_poly.type
_entity_poly.pdbx_seq_one_letter_code
_entity_poly.pdbx_strand_id
1 'polypeptide(L)'
;MEIEALDRVVKETLAAIESGQEAIYNIAENTRNEYERVQQDLMATQRETLDTIQQVDNLSRLEKDARLHLMVVSRDFNTYSEEQVKEAYERAMELQASLLLLQEQEKNLRRRRDELERSLRRLSQVVDQAETLVTKLSVVLQFLEGTINQINSKIGDIQKQQKLGLKIILAQEEERRRIARDIHDGPAQELANIVLRAEYCEQLILHDDVSQLCAELGKLKEMVRNTLKDIRKTIFDLRPMSLDDLGLAGEVPRFIQDFQERYNIPCLLYTS
;
A
#
# COMPACT_ATOMS: atom_id res chain seq x y z
N MET A 1 1.33 16.89 -11.57
CA MET A 1 2.78 16.80 -11.37
C MET A 1 3.15 16.11 -10.06
N GLU A 2 2.67 16.55 -8.89
CA GLU A 2 3.05 15.89 -7.59
C GLU A 2 2.52 14.46 -7.42
N ILE A 3 1.31 14.14 -7.92
CA ILE A 3 0.69 12.81 -7.76
C ILE A 3 1.42 11.74 -8.60
N GLU A 4 1.82 12.08 -9.83
CA GLU A 4 2.56 11.15 -10.71
C GLU A 4 3.98 10.90 -10.21
N ALA A 5 4.62 11.92 -9.63
CA ALA A 5 5.92 11.76 -8.99
C ALA A 5 5.84 10.83 -7.76
N LEU A 6 4.77 10.96 -6.97
CA LEU A 6 4.53 10.10 -5.81
C LEU A 6 4.27 8.64 -6.22
N ASP A 7 3.42 8.41 -7.23
CA ASP A 7 3.14 7.06 -7.77
C ASP A 7 4.41 6.39 -8.31
N ARG A 8 5.27 7.17 -8.96
CA ARG A 8 6.57 6.67 -9.46
C ARG A 8 7.51 6.26 -8.33
N VAL A 9 7.73 7.14 -7.34
CA VAL A 9 8.60 6.84 -6.19
C VAL A 9 8.11 5.58 -5.47
N VAL A 10 6.79 5.47 -5.28
CA VAL A 10 6.17 4.31 -4.65
C VAL A 10 6.43 3.02 -5.44
N LYS A 11 6.21 3.02 -6.76
CA LYS A 11 6.48 1.85 -7.62
C LYS A 11 7.95 1.44 -7.59
N GLU A 12 8.86 2.42 -7.65
CA GLU A 12 10.29 2.17 -7.53
C GLU A 12 10.65 1.57 -6.15
N THR A 13 9.97 2.02 -5.08
CA THR A 13 10.17 1.48 -3.73
C THR A 13 9.66 0.04 -3.60
N LEU A 14 8.47 -0.26 -4.14
CA LEU A 14 7.91 -1.62 -4.16
C LEU A 14 8.82 -2.57 -4.93
N ALA A 15 9.26 -2.19 -6.12
CA ALA A 15 10.17 -2.99 -6.94
C ALA A 15 11.51 -3.25 -6.23
N ALA A 16 12.04 -2.25 -5.51
CA ALA A 16 13.27 -2.43 -4.72
C ALA A 16 13.07 -3.42 -3.56
N ILE A 17 11.91 -3.40 -2.91
CA ILE A 17 11.60 -4.34 -1.82
C ILE A 17 11.41 -5.77 -2.37
N GLU A 18 10.69 -5.93 -3.48
CA GLU A 18 10.51 -7.22 -4.16
C GLU A 18 11.86 -7.84 -4.57
N SER A 19 12.74 -7.03 -5.18
CA SER A 19 14.11 -7.46 -5.51
C SER A 19 14.90 -7.85 -4.28
N GLY A 20 14.73 -7.12 -3.17
CA GLY A 20 15.32 -7.47 -1.88
C GLY A 20 14.83 -8.82 -1.34
N GLN A 21 13.53 -9.12 -1.48
CA GLN A 21 12.97 -10.42 -1.09
C GLN A 21 13.55 -11.57 -1.91
N GLU A 22 13.69 -11.39 -3.22
CA GLU A 22 14.30 -12.38 -4.10
C GLU A 22 15.76 -12.64 -3.72
N ALA A 23 16.53 -11.60 -3.42
CA ALA A 23 17.91 -11.74 -2.96
C ALA A 23 18.01 -12.50 -1.64
N ILE A 24 17.13 -12.21 -0.66
CA ILE A 24 17.10 -12.92 0.63
C ILE A 24 16.69 -14.38 0.44
N TYR A 25 15.72 -14.65 -0.44
CA TYR A 25 15.31 -16.01 -0.79
C TYR A 25 16.48 -16.81 -1.36
N ASN A 26 17.22 -16.24 -2.32
CA ASN A 26 18.40 -16.87 -2.90
C ASN A 26 19.50 -17.13 -1.86
N ILE A 27 19.72 -16.21 -0.91
CA ILE A 27 20.65 -16.41 0.21
C ILE A 27 20.18 -17.56 1.09
N ALA A 28 18.90 -17.61 1.45
CA ALA A 28 18.33 -18.65 2.29
C ALA A 28 18.44 -20.03 1.63
N GLU A 29 18.12 -20.13 0.34
CA GLU A 29 18.20 -21.37 -0.43
C GLU A 29 19.64 -21.87 -0.54
N ASN A 30 20.58 -21.00 -0.91
CA ASN A 30 22.01 -21.35 -0.96
C ASN A 30 22.54 -21.78 0.41
N THR A 31 22.12 -21.11 1.49
CA THR A 31 22.53 -21.44 2.87
C THR A 31 21.94 -22.77 3.32
N ARG A 32 20.71 -23.11 2.93
CA ARG A 32 20.09 -24.42 3.19
C ARG A 32 20.85 -25.54 2.48
N ASN A 33 21.20 -25.35 1.20
CA ASN A 33 22.00 -26.32 0.46
C ASN A 33 23.38 -26.55 1.10
N GLU A 34 24.03 -25.47 1.53
CA GLU A 34 25.31 -25.56 2.26
C GLU A 34 25.14 -26.25 3.63
N TYR A 35 24.05 -25.96 4.35
CA TYR A 35 23.72 -26.60 5.61
C TYR A 35 23.58 -28.12 5.45
N GLU A 36 22.84 -28.57 4.44
CA GLU A 36 22.69 -30.00 4.14
C GLU A 36 24.03 -30.66 3.80
N ARG A 37 24.88 -29.99 3.01
CA ARG A 37 26.22 -30.51 2.67
C ARG A 37 27.10 -30.66 3.92
N VAL A 38 27.18 -29.61 4.75
CA VAL A 38 27.97 -29.64 5.99
C VAL A 38 27.40 -30.67 6.98
N GLN A 39 26.09 -30.89 6.98
CA GLN A 39 25.44 -31.90 7.82
C GLN A 39 25.86 -33.31 7.40
N GLN A 40 25.90 -33.59 6.10
CA GLN A 40 26.39 -34.87 5.57
C GLN A 40 27.87 -35.08 5.90
N ASP A 41 28.70 -34.06 5.71
CA ASP A 41 30.14 -34.11 6.06
C ASP A 41 30.35 -34.37 7.56
N LEU A 42 29.52 -33.76 8.42
CA LEU A 42 29.57 -33.97 9.86
C LEU A 42 29.21 -35.41 10.20
N MET A 43 28.14 -35.97 9.62
CA MET A 43 27.75 -37.36 9.86
C MET A 43 28.85 -38.35 9.45
N ALA A 44 29.47 -38.12 8.29
CA ALA A 44 30.60 -38.93 7.83
C ALA A 44 31.80 -38.83 8.79
N THR A 45 32.18 -37.61 9.18
CA THR A 45 33.29 -37.36 10.11
C THR A 45 33.03 -37.96 11.49
N GLN A 46 31.79 -37.89 11.99
CA GLN A 46 31.40 -38.49 13.28
C GLN A 46 31.55 -40.01 13.26
N ARG A 47 31.15 -40.66 12.15
CA ARG A 47 31.32 -42.10 11.98
C ARG A 47 32.80 -42.49 11.94
N GLU A 48 33.60 -41.81 11.12
CA GLU A 48 35.03 -42.05 11.02
C GLU A 48 35.74 -41.83 12.36
N THR A 49 35.38 -40.76 13.08
CA THR A 49 35.91 -40.48 14.43
C THR A 49 35.64 -41.64 15.39
N LEU A 50 34.44 -42.20 15.36
CA LEU A 50 34.04 -43.31 16.24
C LEU A 50 34.81 -44.59 15.91
N ASP A 51 34.97 -44.89 14.62
CA ASP A 51 35.76 -46.04 14.16
C ASP A 51 37.24 -45.89 14.54
N THR A 52 37.83 -44.69 14.37
CA THR A 52 39.22 -44.41 14.77
C THR A 52 39.40 -44.52 16.29
N ILE A 53 38.46 -44.04 17.11
CA ILE A 53 38.52 -44.18 18.58
C ILE A 53 38.60 -45.67 18.96
N GLN A 54 37.77 -46.52 18.34
CA GLN A 54 37.80 -47.96 18.61
C GLN A 54 39.14 -48.60 18.20
N GLN A 55 39.71 -48.17 17.08
CA GLN A 55 41.02 -48.63 16.65
C GLN A 55 42.14 -48.18 17.61
N VAL A 56 42.11 -46.94 18.11
CA VAL A 56 43.05 -46.43 19.11
C VAL A 56 42.95 -47.24 20.40
N ASP A 57 41.74 -47.52 20.88
CA ASP A 57 41.51 -48.31 22.10
C ASP A 57 42.09 -49.73 21.96
N ASN A 58 41.87 -50.38 20.82
CA ASN A 58 42.40 -51.72 20.56
C ASN A 58 43.92 -51.72 20.44
N LEU A 59 44.49 -50.79 19.68
CA LEU A 59 45.92 -50.70 19.46
C LEU A 59 46.67 -50.29 20.74
N SER A 60 46.06 -49.46 21.59
CA SER A 60 46.59 -49.09 22.89
C SER A 60 46.70 -50.29 23.83
N ARG A 61 45.76 -51.23 23.79
CA ARG A 61 45.85 -52.50 24.55
C ARG A 61 47.01 -53.36 24.04
N LEU A 62 47.10 -53.56 22.74
CA LEU A 62 48.17 -54.36 22.12
C LEU A 62 49.56 -53.77 22.38
N GLU A 63 49.71 -52.45 22.28
CA GLU A 63 50.96 -51.74 22.58
C GLU A 63 51.37 -51.92 24.04
N LYS A 64 50.42 -51.82 24.98
CA LYS A 64 50.67 -52.05 26.40
C LYS A 64 51.15 -53.47 26.68
N ASP A 65 50.52 -54.47 26.06
CA ASP A 65 50.90 -55.88 26.22
C ASP A 65 52.30 -56.16 25.63
N ALA A 66 52.59 -55.62 24.44
CA ALA A 66 53.90 -55.74 23.81
C ALA A 66 55.01 -55.07 24.64
N ARG A 67 54.71 -53.90 25.22
CA ARG A 67 55.64 -53.18 26.13
C ARG A 67 55.93 -53.98 27.40
N LEU A 68 54.91 -54.61 27.99
CA LEU A 68 55.08 -55.50 29.15
C LEU A 68 55.93 -56.73 28.79
N HIS A 69 55.68 -57.34 27.62
CA HIS A 69 56.48 -58.48 27.16
C HIS A 69 57.94 -58.10 26.94
N LEU A 70 58.22 -56.98 26.26
CA LEU A 70 59.58 -56.46 26.09
C LEU A 70 60.27 -56.25 27.45
N MET A 71 59.58 -55.70 28.44
CA MET A 71 60.12 -55.52 29.79
C MET A 71 60.52 -56.86 30.46
N VAL A 72 59.73 -57.92 30.27
CA VAL A 72 60.03 -59.26 30.82
C VAL A 72 61.24 -59.87 30.10
N VAL A 73 61.23 -59.87 28.77
CA VAL A 73 62.29 -60.47 27.93
C VAL A 73 63.63 -59.74 28.10
N SER A 74 63.59 -58.42 28.35
CA SER A 74 64.78 -57.58 28.62
C SER A 74 65.33 -57.74 30.04
N ARG A 75 64.65 -58.45 30.94
CA ARG A 75 65.08 -58.66 32.33
C ARG A 75 65.74 -60.01 32.55
N ASP A 76 65.34 -61.05 31.82
CA ASP A 76 65.79 -62.44 32.00
C ASP A 76 66.71 -62.93 30.87
N PHE A 77 67.96 -62.43 30.85
CA PHE A 77 68.97 -62.76 29.83
C PHE A 77 69.46 -64.22 29.83
N ASN A 78 69.11 -65.01 30.86
CA ASN A 78 69.44 -66.44 30.91
C ASN A 78 68.41 -67.33 30.21
N THR A 79 67.22 -66.78 29.91
CA THR A 79 66.07 -67.55 29.40
C THR A 79 65.74 -67.20 27.94
N TYR A 80 66.03 -65.98 27.52
CA TYR A 80 65.70 -65.46 26.19
C TYR A 80 66.94 -65.19 25.34
N SER A 81 66.87 -65.48 24.04
CA SER A 81 67.95 -65.18 23.09
C SER A 81 67.96 -63.70 22.68
N GLU A 82 69.11 -63.22 22.20
CA GLU A 82 69.25 -61.86 21.66
C GLU A 82 68.26 -61.58 20.51
N GLU A 83 67.96 -62.60 19.71
CA GLU A 83 66.97 -62.54 18.63
C GLU A 83 65.54 -62.33 19.17
N GLN A 84 65.16 -63.02 20.25
CA GLN A 84 63.85 -62.85 20.90
C GLN A 84 63.69 -61.47 21.55
N VAL A 85 64.75 -60.94 22.15
CA VAL A 85 64.76 -59.55 22.69
C VAL A 85 64.56 -58.55 21.56
N LYS A 86 65.25 -58.76 20.43
CA LYS A 86 65.14 -57.89 19.25
C LYS A 86 63.74 -57.93 18.64
N GLU A 87 63.13 -59.11 18.48
CA GLU A 87 61.75 -59.25 17.99
C GLU A 87 60.73 -58.53 18.90
N ALA A 88 60.86 -58.70 20.22
CA ALA A 88 59.98 -58.01 21.17
C ALA A 88 60.14 -56.48 21.12
N TYR A 89 61.37 -55.99 20.91
CA TYR A 89 61.66 -54.57 20.76
C TYR A 89 61.06 -54.01 19.47
N GLU A 90 61.32 -54.64 18.33
CA GLU A 90 60.77 -54.25 17.03
C GLU A 90 59.25 -54.21 17.08
N ARG A 91 58.61 -55.24 17.66
CA ARG A 91 57.17 -55.30 17.78
C ARG A 91 56.58 -54.19 18.65
N ALA A 92 57.20 -53.88 19.79
CA ALA A 92 56.74 -52.80 20.66
C ALA A 92 56.88 -51.43 19.97
N MET A 93 58.00 -51.19 19.27
CA MET A 93 58.23 -49.96 18.52
C MET A 93 57.24 -49.78 17.35
N GLU A 94 56.96 -50.83 16.59
CA GLU A 94 55.97 -50.80 15.50
C GLU A 94 54.57 -50.43 16.01
N LEU A 95 54.12 -51.06 17.10
CA LEU A 95 52.82 -50.79 17.70
C LEU A 95 52.75 -49.37 18.27
N GLN A 96 53.83 -48.89 18.90
CA GLN A 96 53.92 -47.52 19.41
C GLN A 96 53.86 -46.48 18.28
N ALA A 97 54.59 -46.68 17.19
CA ALA A 97 54.57 -45.79 16.04
C ALA A 97 53.17 -45.75 15.39
N SER A 98 52.54 -46.92 15.23
CA SER A 98 51.19 -47.03 14.67
C SER A 98 50.15 -46.35 15.58
N LEU A 99 50.27 -46.51 16.90
CA LEU A 99 49.38 -45.89 17.87
C LEU A 99 49.47 -44.36 17.81
N LEU A 100 50.69 -43.82 17.70
CA LEU A 100 50.91 -42.37 17.64
C LEU A 100 50.32 -41.76 16.38
N LEU A 101 50.45 -42.43 15.23
CA LEU A 101 49.83 -42.01 13.96
C LEU A 101 48.30 -41.96 14.09
N LEU A 102 47.72 -43.01 14.65
CA LEU A 102 46.27 -43.16 14.78
C LEU A 102 45.68 -42.16 15.80
N GLN A 103 46.38 -41.89 16.90
CA GLN A 103 46.01 -40.85 17.86
C GLN A 103 46.01 -39.45 17.22
N GLU A 104 46.97 -39.15 16.35
CA GLU A 104 47.00 -37.88 15.62
C GLU A 104 45.85 -37.79 14.60
N GLN A 105 45.52 -38.88 13.92
CA GLN A 105 44.33 -38.96 13.05
C GLN A 105 43.04 -38.71 13.85
N GLU A 106 42.86 -39.39 14.99
CA GLU A 106 41.72 -39.21 15.89
C GLU A 106 41.55 -37.74 16.32
N LYS A 107 42.65 -37.10 16.70
CA LYS A 107 42.67 -35.69 17.11
C LYS A 107 42.25 -34.76 15.98
N ASN A 108 42.70 -35.03 14.76
CA ASN A 108 42.33 -34.23 13.58
C ASN A 108 40.86 -34.41 13.21
N LEU A 109 40.33 -35.64 13.28
CA LEU A 109 38.90 -35.92 13.07
C LEU A 109 38.02 -35.22 14.11
N ARG A 110 38.39 -35.27 15.40
CA ARG A 110 37.69 -34.55 16.48
C ARG A 110 37.67 -33.03 16.23
N ARG A 111 38.80 -32.44 15.82
CA ARG A 111 38.86 -31.00 15.45
C ARG A 111 37.95 -30.68 14.28
N ARG A 112 37.98 -31.50 13.22
CA ARG A 112 37.14 -31.33 12.03
C ARG A 112 35.66 -31.41 12.39
N ARG A 113 35.26 -32.37 13.23
CA ARG A 113 33.90 -32.50 13.75
C ARG A 113 33.46 -31.22 14.47
N ASP A 114 34.28 -30.71 15.39
CA ASP A 114 33.95 -29.50 16.16
C ASP A 114 33.81 -28.25 15.26
N GLU A 115 34.62 -28.15 14.20
CA GLU A 115 34.50 -27.09 13.20
C GLU A 115 33.20 -27.18 12.39
N LEU A 116 32.84 -28.37 11.93
CA LEU A 116 31.61 -28.64 11.19
C LEU A 116 30.37 -28.37 12.06
N GLU A 117 30.37 -28.77 13.34
CA GLU A 117 29.30 -28.46 14.29
C GLU A 117 29.11 -26.96 14.49
N ARG A 118 30.20 -26.19 14.62
CA ARG A 118 30.14 -24.72 14.69
C ARG A 118 29.66 -24.11 13.39
N SER A 119 30.02 -24.69 12.25
CA SER A 119 29.56 -24.25 10.94
C SER A 119 28.04 -24.43 10.80
N LEU A 120 27.51 -25.61 11.15
CA LEU A 120 26.06 -25.87 11.12
C LEU A 120 25.27 -24.89 11.99
N ARG A 121 25.73 -24.62 13.22
CA ARG A 121 25.06 -23.64 14.09
C ARG A 121 25.01 -22.25 13.47
N ARG A 122 26.10 -21.82 12.81
CA ARG A 122 26.15 -20.53 12.11
C ARG A 122 25.22 -20.50 10.90
N LEU A 123 25.23 -21.54 10.07
CA LEU A 123 24.37 -21.65 8.89
C LEU A 123 22.89 -21.66 9.28
N SER A 124 22.51 -22.41 10.32
CA SER A 124 21.14 -22.40 10.85
C SER A 124 20.69 -21.01 11.31
N GLN A 125 21.55 -20.25 11.98
CA GLN A 125 21.23 -18.87 12.37
C GLN A 125 20.98 -17.96 11.16
N VAL A 126 21.74 -18.13 10.07
CA VAL A 126 21.55 -17.35 8.84
C VAL A 126 20.22 -17.70 8.17
N VAL A 127 19.85 -18.98 8.14
CA VAL A 127 18.55 -19.42 7.61
C VAL A 127 17.40 -18.80 8.41
N ASP A 128 17.41 -18.90 9.74
CA ASP A 128 16.38 -18.33 10.61
C ASP A 128 16.25 -16.81 10.44
N GLN A 129 17.39 -16.11 10.30
CA GLN A 129 17.42 -14.67 10.04
C GLN A 129 16.81 -14.31 8.69
N ALA A 130 17.13 -15.08 7.64
CA ALA A 130 16.58 -14.85 6.31
C ALA A 130 15.06 -15.04 6.29
N GLU A 131 14.54 -16.10 6.90
CA GLU A 131 13.10 -16.35 7.02
C GLU A 131 12.37 -15.23 7.78
N THR A 132 12.97 -14.77 8.87
CA THR A 132 12.45 -13.64 9.65
C THR A 132 12.40 -12.35 8.83
N LEU A 133 13.45 -12.08 8.03
CA LEU A 133 13.51 -10.89 7.17
C LEU A 133 12.46 -10.95 6.05
N VAL A 134 12.31 -12.10 5.40
CA VAL A 134 11.25 -12.30 4.38
C VAL A 134 9.89 -12.00 4.97
N THR A 135 9.58 -12.57 6.14
CA THR A 135 8.29 -12.36 6.83
C THR A 135 8.05 -10.89 7.14
N LYS A 136 9.06 -10.18 7.67
CA LYS A 136 8.97 -8.74 7.96
C LYS A 136 8.74 -7.91 6.71
N LEU A 137 9.47 -8.17 5.63
CA LEU A 137 9.32 -7.46 4.36
C LEU A 137 7.94 -7.71 3.74
N SER A 138 7.41 -8.92 3.82
CA SER A 138 6.07 -9.24 3.34
C SER A 138 4.99 -8.41 4.04
N VAL A 139 5.10 -8.24 5.36
CA VAL A 139 4.17 -7.39 6.13
C VAL A 139 4.28 -5.93 5.71
N VAL A 140 5.51 -5.42 5.51
CA VAL A 140 5.74 -4.03 5.06
C VAL A 140 5.15 -3.80 3.66
N LEU A 141 5.37 -4.72 2.73
CA LEU A 141 4.79 -4.67 1.38
C LEU A 141 3.26 -4.60 1.43
N GLN A 142 2.64 -5.52 2.18
CA GLN A 142 1.18 -5.57 2.30
C GLN A 142 0.61 -4.27 2.89
N PHE A 143 1.29 -3.68 3.87
CA PHE A 143 0.87 -2.41 4.48
C PHE A 143 1.02 -1.22 3.51
N LEU A 144 2.13 -1.18 2.76
CA LEU A 144 2.37 -0.14 1.75
C LEU A 144 1.30 -0.22 0.66
N GLU A 145 1.10 -1.39 0.03
CA GLU A 145 0.07 -1.58 -0.98
C GLU A 145 -1.32 -1.16 -0.50
N GLY A 146 -1.70 -1.58 0.71
CA GLY A 146 -2.98 -1.21 1.32
C GLY A 146 -3.13 0.30 1.50
N THR A 147 -2.10 0.96 2.03
CA THR A 147 -2.11 2.41 2.27
C THR A 147 -2.16 3.20 0.97
N ILE A 148 -1.42 2.77 -0.06
CA ILE A 148 -1.39 3.42 -1.39
C ILE A 148 -2.77 3.36 -2.04
N ASN A 149 -3.42 2.20 -2.02
CA ASN A 149 -4.76 2.04 -2.59
C ASN A 149 -5.79 2.95 -1.91
N GLN A 150 -5.68 3.13 -0.59
CA GLN A 150 -6.53 4.06 0.15
C GLN A 150 -6.28 5.52 -0.22
N ILE A 151 -5.00 5.93 -0.36
CA ILE A 151 -4.63 7.30 -0.75
C ILE A 151 -5.13 7.61 -2.16
N ASN A 152 -4.90 6.71 -3.12
CA ASN A 152 -5.36 6.88 -4.49
C ASN A 152 -6.88 7.03 -4.58
N SER A 153 -7.64 6.24 -3.80
CA SER A 153 -9.10 6.40 -3.71
C SER A 153 -9.49 7.78 -3.19
N LYS A 154 -8.92 8.22 -2.04
CA LYS A 154 -9.25 9.52 -1.44
C LYS A 154 -8.93 10.70 -2.34
N ILE A 155 -7.79 10.66 -3.03
CA ILE A 155 -7.41 11.70 -4.00
C ILE A 155 -8.42 11.75 -5.14
N GLY A 156 -8.83 10.59 -5.67
CA GLY A 156 -9.86 10.51 -6.70
C GLY A 156 -11.19 11.14 -6.26
N ASP A 157 -11.60 10.91 -5.02
CA ASP A 157 -12.83 11.48 -4.45
C ASP A 157 -12.73 13.00 -4.27
N ILE A 158 -11.61 13.52 -3.74
CA ILE A 158 -11.37 14.96 -3.59
C ILE A 158 -11.40 15.65 -4.96
N GLN A 159 -10.76 15.07 -5.98
CA GLN A 159 -10.77 15.64 -7.33
C GLN A 159 -12.19 15.69 -7.93
N LYS A 160 -13.00 14.65 -7.69
CA LYS A 160 -14.41 14.65 -8.11
C LYS A 160 -15.21 15.74 -7.37
N GLN A 161 -15.03 15.86 -6.06
CA GLN A 161 -15.69 16.89 -5.25
C GLN A 161 -15.32 18.30 -5.70
N GLN A 162 -14.04 18.57 -5.98
CA GLN A 162 -13.60 19.87 -6.51
C GLN A 162 -14.23 20.19 -7.86
N LYS A 163 -14.29 19.21 -8.78
CA LYS A 163 -14.96 19.40 -10.09
C LYS A 163 -16.45 19.68 -9.94
N LEU A 164 -17.14 19.00 -9.02
CA LEU A 164 -18.54 19.27 -8.71
C LEU A 164 -18.73 20.68 -8.13
N GLY A 165 -17.89 21.08 -7.17
CA GLY A 165 -17.91 22.43 -6.61
C GLY A 165 -17.74 23.50 -7.68
N LEU A 166 -16.79 23.32 -8.60
CA LEU A 166 -16.57 24.26 -9.71
C LEU A 166 -17.80 24.34 -10.63
N LYS A 167 -18.43 23.20 -10.97
CA LYS A 167 -19.66 23.16 -11.77
C LYS A 167 -20.81 23.89 -11.09
N ILE A 168 -20.97 23.73 -9.77
CA ILE A 168 -22.00 24.44 -9.00
C ILE A 168 -21.78 25.94 -9.05
N ILE A 169 -20.54 26.40 -8.84
CA ILE A 169 -20.19 27.83 -8.91
C ILE A 169 -20.49 28.40 -10.30
N LEU A 170 -20.10 27.67 -11.36
CA LEU A 170 -20.37 28.09 -12.74
C LEU A 170 -21.87 28.15 -13.03
N ALA A 171 -22.64 27.13 -12.62
CA ALA A 171 -24.09 27.11 -12.78
C ALA A 171 -24.77 28.26 -12.01
N GLN A 172 -24.31 28.56 -10.79
CA GLN A 172 -24.83 29.68 -10.00
C GLN A 172 -24.55 31.03 -10.66
N GLU A 173 -23.36 31.22 -11.22
CA GLU A 173 -22.99 32.46 -11.91
C GLU A 173 -23.75 32.63 -13.24
N GLU A 174 -23.95 31.54 -13.99
CA GLU A 174 -24.78 31.53 -15.18
C GLU A 174 -26.23 31.90 -14.88
N GLU A 175 -26.78 31.32 -13.81
CA GLU A 175 -28.12 31.62 -13.33
C GLU A 175 -28.25 33.08 -12.89
N ARG A 176 -27.28 33.59 -12.13
CA ARG A 176 -27.25 35.01 -11.72
C ARG A 176 -27.25 35.96 -12.92
N ARG A 177 -26.50 35.63 -14.00
CA ARG A 177 -26.49 36.41 -15.24
C ARG A 177 -27.79 36.31 -16.01
N ARG A 178 -28.43 35.14 -16.04
CA ARG A 178 -29.76 34.95 -16.61
C ARG A 178 -30.78 35.85 -15.91
N ILE A 179 -30.82 35.79 -14.58
CA ILE A 179 -31.70 36.60 -13.73
C ILE A 179 -31.50 38.10 -13.97
N ALA A 180 -30.25 38.55 -13.99
CA ALA A 180 -29.95 39.96 -14.24
C ALA A 180 -30.47 40.44 -15.60
N ARG A 181 -30.38 39.61 -16.64
CA ARG A 181 -30.95 39.90 -17.97
C ARG A 181 -32.48 39.91 -17.93
N ASP A 182 -33.11 38.91 -17.34
CA ASP A 182 -34.58 38.83 -17.26
C ASP A 182 -35.17 40.05 -16.50
N ILE A 183 -34.50 40.51 -15.45
CA ILE A 183 -34.90 41.73 -14.71
C ILE A 183 -34.68 43.01 -15.54
N HIS A 184 -33.56 43.09 -16.25
CA HIS A 184 -33.23 44.25 -17.07
C HIS A 184 -34.18 44.41 -18.26
N ASP A 185 -34.40 43.33 -19.02
CA ASP A 185 -35.15 43.37 -20.28
C ASP A 185 -36.67 43.45 -20.07
N GLY A 186 -37.19 43.00 -18.91
CA GLY A 186 -38.60 43.12 -18.56
C GLY A 186 -38.88 44.31 -17.64
N PRO A 187 -38.90 44.13 -16.30
CA PRO A 187 -39.32 45.16 -15.36
C PRO A 187 -38.61 46.51 -15.45
N ALA A 188 -37.27 46.51 -15.60
CA ALA A 188 -36.51 47.76 -15.60
C ALA A 188 -36.85 48.62 -16.83
N GLN A 189 -37.02 47.98 -17.99
CA GLN A 189 -37.37 48.65 -19.23
C GLN A 189 -38.82 49.17 -19.23
N GLU A 190 -39.76 48.43 -18.64
CA GLU A 190 -41.15 48.90 -18.47
C GLU A 190 -41.24 50.10 -17.52
N LEU A 191 -40.49 50.09 -16.42
CA LEU A 191 -40.41 51.21 -15.49
C LEU A 191 -39.85 52.47 -16.16
N ALA A 192 -38.83 52.35 -17.02
CA ALA A 192 -38.33 53.48 -17.79
C ALA A 192 -39.40 54.07 -18.72
N ASN A 193 -40.23 53.22 -19.34
CA ASN A 193 -41.32 53.65 -20.21
C ASN A 193 -42.45 54.35 -19.42
N ILE A 194 -42.73 53.88 -18.20
CA ILE A 194 -43.66 54.54 -17.26
C ILE A 194 -43.17 55.95 -16.93
N VAL A 195 -41.87 56.15 -16.67
CA VAL A 195 -41.30 57.49 -16.40
C VAL A 195 -41.50 58.43 -17.58
N LEU A 196 -41.15 58.01 -18.80
CA LEU A 196 -41.31 58.83 -20.01
C LEU A 196 -42.77 59.24 -20.26
N ARG A 197 -43.72 58.32 -20.00
CA ARG A 197 -45.15 58.63 -20.14
C ARG A 197 -45.69 59.52 -19.04
N ALA A 198 -45.13 59.45 -17.84
CA ALA A 198 -45.45 60.38 -16.76
C ALA A 198 -44.99 61.81 -17.14
N GLU A 199 -43.76 61.96 -17.68
CA GLU A 199 -43.26 63.23 -18.22
C GLU A 199 -44.15 63.76 -19.36
N TYR A 200 -44.67 62.89 -20.23
CA TYR A 200 -45.63 63.28 -21.26
C TYR A 200 -46.96 63.77 -20.67
N CYS A 201 -47.44 63.16 -19.58
CA CYS A 201 -48.62 63.66 -18.85
C CYS A 201 -48.37 65.06 -18.28
N GLU A 202 -47.16 65.34 -17.77
CA GLU A 202 -46.79 66.69 -17.32
C GLU A 202 -46.84 67.71 -18.46
N GLN A 203 -46.41 67.34 -19.67
CA GLN A 203 -46.54 68.21 -20.84
C GLN A 203 -48.00 68.45 -21.26
N LEU A 204 -48.86 67.43 -21.20
CA LEU A 204 -50.29 67.58 -21.52
C LEU A 204 -51.02 68.53 -20.55
N ILE A 205 -50.59 68.57 -19.28
CA ILE A 205 -51.09 69.53 -18.28
C ILE A 205 -50.75 70.97 -18.70
N LEU A 206 -49.52 71.21 -19.19
CA LEU A 206 -49.07 72.53 -19.64
C LEU A 206 -49.81 73.02 -20.89
N HIS A 207 -50.38 72.11 -21.67
CA HIS A 207 -51.12 72.39 -22.91
C HIS A 207 -52.66 72.40 -22.74
N ASP A 208 -53.17 72.23 -21.51
CA ASP A 208 -54.61 72.25 -21.17
C ASP A 208 -55.46 71.18 -21.90
N ASP A 209 -54.85 70.08 -22.38
CA ASP A 209 -55.53 68.98 -23.05
C ASP A 209 -56.01 67.91 -22.04
N VAL A 210 -57.09 68.26 -21.32
CA VAL A 210 -57.66 67.45 -20.24
C VAL A 210 -58.15 66.08 -20.72
N SER A 211 -58.64 65.99 -21.96
CA SER A 211 -59.15 64.74 -22.53
C SER A 211 -58.02 63.73 -22.78
N GLN A 212 -56.94 64.18 -23.42
CA GLN A 212 -55.78 63.34 -23.71
C GLN A 212 -55.01 62.97 -22.42
N LEU A 213 -54.95 63.88 -21.44
CA LEU A 213 -54.37 63.61 -20.11
C LEU A 213 -55.10 62.47 -19.38
N CYS A 214 -56.43 62.51 -19.33
CA CYS A 214 -57.22 61.45 -18.68
C CYS A 214 -57.00 60.09 -19.35
N ALA A 215 -56.88 60.04 -20.68
CA ALA A 215 -56.61 58.81 -21.42
C ALA A 215 -55.20 58.26 -21.15
N GLU A 216 -54.16 59.11 -21.15
CA GLU A 216 -52.78 58.66 -20.86
C GLU A 216 -52.59 58.25 -19.39
N LEU A 217 -53.21 58.94 -18.42
CA LEU A 217 -53.21 58.52 -17.02
C LEU A 217 -53.87 57.14 -16.82
N GLY A 218 -54.92 56.84 -17.58
CA GLY A 218 -55.55 55.51 -17.60
C GLY A 218 -54.56 54.43 -18.06
N LYS A 219 -53.90 54.66 -19.20
CA LYS A 219 -52.86 53.76 -19.74
C LYS A 219 -51.69 53.59 -18.77
N LEU A 220 -51.23 54.68 -18.15
CA LEU A 220 -50.15 54.67 -17.17
C LEU A 220 -50.48 53.79 -15.97
N LYS A 221 -51.72 53.89 -15.44
CA LYS A 221 -52.20 53.00 -14.36
C LYS A 221 -52.20 51.53 -14.75
N GLU A 222 -52.59 51.21 -15.98
CA GLU A 222 -52.56 49.82 -16.47
C GLU A 222 -51.13 49.31 -16.63
N MET A 223 -50.22 50.11 -17.20
CA MET A 223 -48.79 49.74 -17.30
C MET A 223 -48.19 49.46 -15.92
N VAL A 224 -48.37 50.36 -14.95
CA VAL A 224 -47.87 50.16 -13.58
C VAL A 224 -48.42 48.87 -12.96
N ARG A 225 -49.70 48.55 -13.17
CA ARG A 225 -50.30 47.30 -12.66
C ARG A 225 -49.69 46.06 -13.30
N ASN A 226 -49.44 46.10 -14.61
CA ASN A 226 -48.85 44.99 -15.34
C ASN A 226 -47.39 44.78 -14.92
N THR A 227 -46.58 45.85 -14.87
CA THR A 227 -45.18 45.78 -14.41
C THR A 227 -45.06 45.27 -12.98
N LEU A 228 -45.98 45.67 -12.08
CA LEU A 228 -46.01 45.14 -10.71
C LEU A 228 -46.32 43.63 -10.68
N LYS A 229 -47.20 43.16 -11.57
CA LYS A 229 -47.54 41.74 -11.71
C LYS A 229 -46.34 40.94 -12.23
N ASP A 230 -45.62 41.49 -13.20
CA ASP A 230 -44.43 40.83 -13.78
C ASP A 230 -43.26 40.80 -12.79
N ILE A 231 -43.00 41.87 -12.04
CA ILE A 231 -42.02 41.86 -10.94
C ILE A 231 -42.36 40.79 -9.90
N ARG A 232 -43.62 40.69 -9.45
CA ARG A 232 -44.04 39.68 -8.47
C ARG A 232 -43.82 38.26 -8.98
N LYS A 233 -44.06 38.04 -10.27
CA LYS A 233 -43.84 36.77 -10.93
C LYS A 233 -42.35 36.44 -11.01
N THR A 234 -41.51 37.38 -11.41
CA THR A 234 -40.05 37.20 -11.39
C THR A 234 -39.55 36.86 -9.99
N ILE A 235 -40.04 37.56 -8.94
CA ILE A 235 -39.67 37.23 -7.54
C ILE A 235 -40.09 35.80 -7.17
N PHE A 236 -41.28 35.36 -7.58
CA PHE A 236 -41.75 33.99 -7.33
C PHE A 236 -40.89 32.95 -8.06
N ASP A 237 -40.55 33.19 -9.33
CA ASP A 237 -39.70 32.32 -10.14
C ASP A 237 -38.26 32.26 -9.58
N LEU A 238 -37.77 33.33 -8.94
CA LEU A 238 -36.46 33.39 -8.28
C LEU A 238 -36.40 32.70 -6.92
N ARG A 239 -37.54 32.66 -6.21
CA ARG A 239 -37.64 32.07 -4.89
C ARG A 239 -39.01 31.41 -4.71
N PRO A 240 -39.19 30.18 -5.21
CA PRO A 240 -40.39 29.40 -4.93
C PRO A 240 -40.37 29.03 -3.43
N MET A 241 -41.07 29.79 -2.60
CA MET A 241 -41.12 29.59 -1.14
C MET A 241 -41.61 28.19 -0.76
N SER A 242 -42.42 27.59 -1.62
CA SER A 242 -42.91 26.23 -1.44
C SER A 242 -41.82 25.16 -1.67
N LEU A 243 -40.73 25.48 -2.37
CA LEU A 243 -39.53 24.64 -2.49
C LEU A 243 -38.68 24.65 -1.22
N ASP A 244 -38.66 25.78 -0.50
CA ASP A 244 -38.02 25.90 0.81
C ASP A 244 -38.78 25.07 1.88
N ASP A 245 -40.12 25.00 1.80
CA ASP A 245 -40.97 24.34 2.81
C ASP A 245 -41.27 22.85 2.52
N LEU A 246 -41.48 22.47 1.25
CA LEU A 246 -41.93 21.13 0.84
C LEU A 246 -40.82 20.30 0.20
N GLY A 247 -39.68 20.93 -0.10
CA GLY A 247 -38.57 20.31 -0.83
C GLY A 247 -38.94 19.91 -2.26
N LEU A 248 -37.96 19.36 -2.98
CA LEU A 248 -38.09 19.04 -4.41
C LEU A 248 -39.26 18.08 -4.71
N ALA A 249 -39.51 17.13 -3.81
CA ALA A 249 -40.57 16.14 -3.97
C ALA A 249 -41.99 16.75 -3.92
N GLY A 250 -42.19 17.81 -3.13
CA GLY A 250 -43.47 18.50 -3.04
C GLY A 250 -43.71 19.52 -4.15
N GLU A 251 -42.66 20.13 -4.68
CA GLU A 251 -42.78 21.21 -5.67
C GLU A 251 -42.89 20.75 -7.10
N VAL A 252 -42.22 19.66 -7.47
CA VAL A 252 -42.26 19.15 -8.85
C VAL A 252 -43.68 18.87 -9.34
N PRO A 253 -44.59 18.23 -8.57
CA PRO A 253 -45.99 18.06 -8.97
C PRO A 253 -46.71 19.39 -9.20
N ARG A 254 -46.45 20.39 -8.35
CA ARG A 254 -47.10 21.70 -8.42
C ARG A 254 -46.64 22.51 -9.62
N PHE A 255 -45.33 22.53 -9.87
CA PHE A 255 -44.75 23.14 -11.05
C PHE A 255 -45.29 22.50 -12.34
N ILE A 256 -45.42 21.17 -12.37
CA ILE A 256 -45.99 20.45 -13.51
C ILE A 256 -47.44 20.88 -13.74
N GLN A 257 -48.26 20.98 -12.68
CA GLN A 257 -49.62 21.45 -12.80
C GLN A 257 -49.70 22.88 -13.38
N ASP A 258 -48.93 23.81 -12.84
CA ASP A 258 -48.88 25.20 -13.32
C ASP A 258 -48.41 25.27 -14.79
N PHE A 259 -47.46 24.42 -15.19
CA PHE A 259 -46.98 24.31 -16.57
C PHE A 259 -48.08 23.78 -17.51
N GLN A 260 -48.81 22.74 -17.10
CA GLN A 260 -49.92 22.18 -17.87
C GLN A 260 -51.02 23.23 -18.06
N GLU A 261 -51.38 23.98 -17.03
CA GLU A 261 -52.38 25.05 -17.10
C GLU A 261 -51.95 26.20 -18.01
N ARG A 262 -50.66 26.55 -17.99
CA ARG A 262 -50.13 27.72 -18.71
C ARG A 262 -49.87 27.46 -20.19
N TYR A 263 -49.39 26.28 -20.54
CA TYR A 263 -49.02 25.93 -21.91
C TYR A 263 -49.99 24.97 -22.58
N ASN A 264 -50.96 24.43 -21.82
CA ASN A 264 -51.96 23.48 -22.29
C ASN A 264 -51.34 22.20 -22.88
N ILE A 265 -50.18 21.78 -22.32
CA ILE A 265 -49.45 20.58 -22.71
C ILE A 265 -49.63 19.54 -21.60
N PRO A 266 -50.11 18.32 -21.88
CA PRO A 266 -50.25 17.28 -20.87
C PRO A 266 -48.88 16.72 -20.44
N CYS A 267 -48.67 16.60 -19.12
CA CYS A 267 -47.44 16.12 -18.50
C CYS A 267 -47.76 14.97 -17.53
N LEU A 268 -46.85 14.00 -17.44
CA LEU A 268 -46.94 12.87 -16.51
C LEU A 268 -45.66 12.81 -15.68
N LEU A 269 -45.80 12.77 -14.35
CA LEU A 269 -44.68 12.63 -13.43
C LEU A 269 -44.53 11.16 -13.03
N TYR A 270 -43.36 10.59 -13.30
CA TYR A 270 -42.97 9.26 -12.83
C TYR A 270 -41.94 9.41 -11.71
N THR A 271 -42.26 8.88 -10.53
CA THR A 271 -41.33 8.83 -9.38
C THR A 271 -40.87 7.38 -9.19
N SER A 272 -39.58 7.21 -8.87
CA SER A 272 -38.92 5.92 -8.64
C SER A 272 -39.20 5.36 -7.26
#